data_AF-A0A1W2M217-F1
#
_entry.id   AF-A0A1W2M217-F1
#
_cell.length_a   1.000
_cell.length_b   1.000
_cell.length_c   1.000
_cell.angle_alpha   90.00
_cell.angle_beta   90.00
_cell.angle_gamma   90.00
#
_symmetry.space_group_name_H-M   'P 1'
#
loop_
_entity.id
_entity.type
_entity.pdbx_description
1 polymer ?
#
loop_
_entity_poly.entity_id
_entity_poly.type
_entity_poly.pdbx_seq_one_letter_code
_entity_poly.pdbx_strand_id
1 'polypeptide(L)'
;MSEHDQKRREAAADYVREVFPEEVAAAVIGENEEGDAFGAVAWHLHQAEEAGHDPLAVLAAIEEEDVAWSVNANNPAAFIASKIDY
;
A
#
# COMPACT_ATOMS: atom_id res chain seq x y z
N MET A 1 -7.12 -17.33 4.28
CA MET A 1 -7.10 -15.89 4.60
C MET A 1 -8.33 -15.59 5.47
N SER A 2 -8.23 -14.74 6.49
CA SER A 2 -9.37 -14.38 7.36
C SER A 2 -10.21 -13.27 6.71
N GLU A 3 -11.51 -13.19 7.01
CA GLU A 3 -12.39 -12.10 6.54
C GLU A 3 -11.85 -10.71 6.94
N HIS A 4 -11.24 -10.61 8.12
CA HIS A 4 -10.59 -9.38 8.57
C HIS A 4 -9.36 -9.00 7.73
N ASP A 5 -8.60 -9.99 7.25
CA ASP A 5 -7.43 -9.73 6.43
C ASP A 5 -7.82 -9.27 5.03
N GLN A 6 -8.87 -9.87 4.48
CA GLN A 6 -9.45 -9.47 3.20
C GLN A 6 -9.98 -8.03 3.24
N LYS A 7 -10.74 -7.67 4.28
CA LYS A 7 -11.26 -6.29 4.44
C LYS A 7 -10.15 -5.23 4.50
N ARG A 8 -9.04 -5.53 5.18
CA ARG A 8 -7.89 -4.60 5.23
C ARG A 8 -7.23 -4.43 3.87
N ARG A 9 -7.08 -5.51 3.12
CA ARG A 9 -6.48 -5.48 1.77
C ARG A 9 -7.36 -4.71 0.79
N GLU A 10 -8.67 -4.89 0.85
CA GLU A 10 -9.64 -4.13 0.05
C GLU A 10 -9.54 -2.62 0.35
N ALA A 11 -9.58 -2.24 1.63
CA ALA A 11 -9.42 -0.84 2.03
C ALA A 11 -8.07 -0.26 1.58
N ALA A 12 -6.98 -0.99 1.76
CA ALA A 12 -5.65 -0.58 1.31
C ALA A 12 -5.58 -0.40 -0.21
N ALA A 13 -6.26 -1.25 -0.98
CA ALA A 13 -6.30 -1.14 -2.43
C ALA A 13 -7.03 0.14 -2.86
N ASP A 14 -8.11 0.49 -2.18
CA ASP A 14 -8.85 1.73 -2.42
C ASP A 14 -7.99 2.96 -2.09
N TYR A 15 -7.30 2.98 -0.95
CA TYR A 15 -6.38 4.06 -0.59
C TYR A 15 -5.24 4.23 -1.60
N VAL A 16 -4.62 3.12 -2.02
CA VAL A 16 -3.53 3.12 -3.01
C VAL A 16 -4.00 3.66 -4.36
N ARG A 17 -5.20 3.30 -4.82
CA ARG A 17 -5.79 3.81 -6.07
C ARG A 17 -6.18 5.29 -5.98
N GLU A 18 -6.50 5.78 -4.79
CA GLU A 18 -6.85 7.19 -4.58
C GLU A 18 -5.62 8.10 -4.58
N VAL A 19 -4.51 7.65 -4.02
CA VAL A 19 -3.30 8.46 -3.86
C VAL A 19 -2.34 8.35 -5.04
N PHE A 20 -2.15 7.15 -5.59
CA PHE A 20 -1.14 6.93 -6.62
C PHE A 20 -1.74 6.89 -8.03
N PRO A 21 -0.96 7.27 -9.06
CA PRO A 21 -1.34 7.05 -10.46
C PRO A 21 -1.67 5.57 -10.73
N GLU A 22 -2.57 5.32 -11.68
CA GLU A 22 -3.06 3.96 -11.99
C GLU A 22 -1.94 2.95 -12.23
N GLU A 23 -0.87 3.35 -12.93
CA GLU A 23 0.28 2.49 -13.23
C GLU A 23 1.01 2.03 -11.96
N VAL A 24 1.17 2.92 -10.99
CA VAL A 24 1.79 2.65 -9.69
C VAL A 24 0.83 1.81 -8.85
N ALA A 25 -0.44 2.20 -8.77
CA ALA A 25 -1.44 1.48 -8.01
C ALA A 25 -1.57 0.03 -8.52
N ALA A 26 -1.60 -0.18 -9.83
CA ALA A 26 -1.61 -1.50 -10.46
C ALA A 26 -0.33 -2.29 -10.17
N ALA A 27 0.84 -1.66 -10.12
CA ALA A 27 2.10 -2.32 -9.79
C ALA A 27 2.19 -2.71 -8.30
N VAL A 28 1.64 -1.88 -7.40
CA VAL A 28 1.60 -2.10 -5.95
C VAL A 28 0.56 -3.15 -5.56
N ILE A 29 -0.62 -3.10 -6.17
CA ILE A 29 -1.69 -4.07 -5.91
C ILE A 29 -1.39 -5.40 -6.61
N GLY A 30 -0.90 -5.34 -7.86
CA GLY A 30 -0.47 -6.49 -8.65
C GLY A 30 -1.58 -7.52 -8.94
N GLU A 31 -1.22 -8.64 -9.59
CA GLU A 31 -2.16 -9.75 -9.88
C GLU A 31 -2.58 -10.54 -8.63
N ASN A 32 -1.98 -10.29 -7.47
CA ASN A 32 -2.26 -11.00 -6.23
C ASN A 32 -2.54 -10.01 -5.11
N GLU A 33 -3.78 -9.53 -5.02
CA GLU A 33 -4.36 -9.01 -3.77
C GLU A 33 -4.10 -9.99 -2.59
N GLU A 34 -3.77 -11.26 -2.89
CA GLU A 34 -3.37 -12.33 -1.97
C GLU A 34 -1.88 -12.37 -1.57
N GLY A 35 -0.97 -11.62 -2.21
CA GLY A 35 0.49 -11.70 -1.97
C GLY A 35 0.95 -11.08 -0.65
N ASP A 36 1.99 -11.65 -0.02
CA ASP A 36 2.54 -11.20 1.27
C ASP A 36 2.99 -9.72 1.27
N ALA A 37 3.47 -9.23 0.12
CA ALA A 37 3.98 -7.87 -0.01
C ALA A 37 2.85 -6.81 0.02
N PHE A 38 1.72 -7.08 -0.64
CA PHE A 38 0.55 -6.20 -0.54
C PHE A 38 -0.13 -6.35 0.83
N GLY A 39 -0.11 -7.55 1.41
CA GLY A 39 -0.51 -7.77 2.79
C GLY A 39 0.28 -6.90 3.79
N ALA A 40 1.57 -6.65 3.55
CA ALA A 40 2.36 -5.73 4.37
C ALA A 40 1.88 -4.28 4.25
N VAL A 41 1.58 -3.78 3.03
CA VAL A 41 0.98 -2.45 2.83
C VAL A 41 -0.33 -2.34 3.61
N ALA A 42 -1.23 -3.32 3.47
CA ALA A 42 -2.50 -3.33 4.18
C ALA A 42 -2.35 -3.38 5.70
N TRP A 43 -1.36 -4.13 6.20
CA TRP A 43 -1.05 -4.18 7.62
C TRP A 43 -0.55 -2.83 8.15
N HIS A 44 0.41 -2.21 7.46
CA HIS A 44 0.97 -0.92 7.87
C HIS A 44 -0.07 0.21 7.87
N LEU A 45 -0.92 0.29 6.83
CA LEU A 45 -2.00 1.29 6.80
C LEU A 45 -3.00 1.09 7.93
N HIS A 46 -3.37 -0.16 8.20
CA HIS A 46 -4.25 -0.47 9.32
C HIS A 46 -3.64 -0.11 10.69
N GLN A 47 -2.33 -0.35 10.87
CA GLN A 47 -1.62 0.07 12.10
C GLN A 47 -1.62 1.60 12.25
N ALA A 48 -1.47 2.34 11.14
CA ALA A 48 -1.57 3.79 11.15
C ALA A 48 -2.97 4.26 11.57
N GLU A 49 -4.04 3.63 11.06
CA GLU A 49 -5.42 3.92 11.49
C GLU A 49 -5.66 3.66 12.97
N GLU A 50 -5.21 2.51 13.49
CA GLU A 50 -5.34 2.15 14.91
C GLU A 50 -4.58 3.14 15.81
N ALA A 51 -3.51 3.74 15.30
CA ALA A 51 -2.75 4.81 15.96
C ALA A 51 -3.38 6.21 15.80
N GLY A 52 -4.48 6.33 15.04
CA GLY A 52 -5.21 7.58 14.81
C GLY A 52 -4.69 8.44 13.66
N HIS A 53 -3.87 7.87 12.78
CA HIS A 53 -3.38 8.52 11.56
C HIS A 53 -4.30 8.26 10.37
N ASP A 54 -4.28 9.17 9.40
CA ASP A 54 -5.04 9.05 8.14
C ASP A 54 -4.22 8.25 7.10
N PRO A 55 -4.70 7.08 6.62
CA PRO A 55 -4.04 6.27 5.60
C PRO A 55 -3.73 7.01 4.30
N LEU A 56 -4.58 7.94 3.89
CA LEU A 56 -4.34 8.71 2.67
C LEU A 56 -3.16 9.66 2.87
N ALA A 57 -3.08 10.30 4.04
CA ALA A 57 -1.95 11.16 4.39
C ALA A 57 -0.63 10.37 4.53
N VAL A 58 -0.70 9.14 5.04
CA VAL A 58 0.43 8.21 5.12
C VAL A 58 1.00 7.92 3.73
N LEU A 59 0.14 7.53 2.79
CA LEU A 59 0.56 7.23 1.42
C LEU A 59 1.02 8.49 0.68
N ALA A 60 0.34 9.62 0.89
CA ALA A 60 0.69 10.89 0.27
C ALA A 60 2.02 11.48 0.77
N ALA A 61 2.54 11.00 1.89
CA ALA A 61 3.87 11.37 2.39
C ALA A 61 5.02 10.67 1.64
N ILE A 62 4.72 9.65 0.81
CA ILE A 62 5.73 8.96 -0.01
C ILE A 62 6.16 9.88 -1.16
N GLU A 63 7.46 10.09 -1.29
CA GLU A 63 8.03 11.06 -2.23
C GLU A 63 7.84 10.63 -3.69
N GLU A 64 7.73 11.60 -4.61
CA GLU A 64 7.52 11.33 -6.04
C GLU A 64 8.65 10.45 -6.63
N GLU A 65 9.89 10.60 -6.15
CA GLU A 65 11.01 9.78 -6.58
C GLU A 65 10.86 8.31 -6.16
N ASP A 66 10.32 8.05 -4.97
CA ASP A 66 10.00 6.72 -4.49
C ASP A 66 8.87 6.11 -5.31
N VAL A 67 7.85 6.91 -5.64
CA VAL A 67 6.75 6.48 -6.52
C VAL A 67 7.29 6.04 -7.88
N ALA A 68 8.17 6.82 -8.51
CA ALA A 68 8.79 6.47 -9.79
C ALA A 68 9.70 5.24 -9.69
N TRP A 69 10.38 5.07 -8.55
CA TRP A 69 11.24 3.90 -8.31
C TRP A 69 10.42 2.63 -8.12
N SER A 70 9.27 2.72 -7.45
CA SER A 70 8.40 1.58 -7.15
C SER A 70 7.94 0.86 -8.43
N VAL A 71 7.61 1.59 -9.50
CA VAL A 71 7.21 1.02 -10.80
C VAL A 71 8.32 0.17 -11.43
N ASN A 72 9.58 0.53 -11.17
CA ASN A 72 10.75 -0.18 -11.69
C ASN A 72 11.32 -1.20 -10.70
N ALA A 73 10.74 -1.30 -9.50
CA ALA A 73 11.19 -2.23 -8.48
C ALA A 73 10.79 -3.67 -8.82
N ASN A 74 11.63 -4.62 -8.43
CA ASN A 74 11.31 -6.05 -8.55
C ASN A 74 10.08 -6.44 -7.70
N ASN A 75 9.73 -5.64 -6.68
CA ASN A 75 8.54 -5.80 -5.86
C ASN A 75 8.04 -4.41 -5.39
N PRO A 76 7.16 -3.76 -6.16
CA PRO A 76 6.62 -2.43 -5.86
C PRO A 76 5.90 -2.37 -4.51
N ALA A 77 5.11 -3.40 -4.19
CA ALA A 77 4.37 -3.49 -2.94
C ALA A 77 5.29 -3.53 -1.70
N ALA A 78 6.34 -4.34 -1.75
CA ALA A 78 7.33 -4.42 -0.67
C ALA A 78 8.09 -3.10 -0.50
N PHE A 79 8.39 -2.42 -1.61
CA PHE A 79 9.03 -1.11 -1.56
C PHE A 79 8.13 -0.07 -0.91
N ILE A 80 6.86 0.06 -1.34
CA ILE A 80 5.90 0.98 -0.73
C ILE A 80 5.66 0.66 0.75
N ALA A 81 5.51 -0.62 1.10
CA ALA A 81 5.38 -1.03 2.49
C ALA A 81 6.57 -0.54 3.35
N SER A 82 7.80 -0.62 2.82
CA SER A 82 9.01 -0.16 3.53
C SER A 82 9.08 1.36 3.77
N LYS A 83 8.25 2.13 3.08
CA LYS A 83 8.17 3.60 3.21
C LYS A 83 7.10 4.06 4.19
N ILE A 84 6.22 3.17 4.64
CA ILE A 84 5.19 3.47 5.62
C ILE A 84 5.78 3.28 7.03
N ASP A 85 6.09 4.38 7.72
CA ASP A 85 6.72 4.38 9.05
C ASP A 85 5.68 4.66 10.16
N TYR A 86 5.19 3.59 10.84
CA TYR A 86 4.18 3.64 11.91
C TYR A 86 4.38 2.53 12.96
#